data_AF-A0A2P7B571-F1
#
_entry.id   AF-A0A2P7B571-F1
#
_cell.length_a   1.000
_cell.length_b   1.000
_cell.length_c   1.000
_cell.angle_alpha   90.00
_cell.angle_beta   90.00
_cell.angle_gamma   90.00
#
_symmetry.space_group_name_H-M   'P 1'
#
loop_
_entity.id
_entity.type
_entity.pdbx_description
1 polymer ?
#
loop_
_entity_poly.entity_id
_entity_poly.type
_entity_poly.pdbx_seq_one_letter_code
_entity_poly.pdbx_strand_id
1 'polypeptide(L)'
;MIEYRLFNTKVDGDVGKIVSKKIRWLVTICVIVAAFLGYGFYNSSVFRFRYQVTVEVGTPDGIKSGVSVVEAVYWRNRFGHLFLGPGFPSTILGEALFVDLGRGQNLLPTLTTIESNSRKLTRPEYLPLRLYNLPWGRTNAVDAMKDAIQRANNSGSRMLSFDMLPLLIRFRDIRDPTSFEELDPNDLASKYGPGYSLKSATLKPSTDEITDQLDRILVWLPALKNRRSMGELQNV
;
A
#
# COMPACT_ATOMS: atom_id res chain seq x y z
N MET A 1 -53.25 -20.04 70.30
CA MET A 1 -53.42 -18.87 69.41
C MET A 1 -52.15 -18.04 69.56
N ILE A 2 -51.17 -18.24 68.68
CA ILE A 2 -49.88 -17.53 68.69
C ILE A 2 -49.77 -16.86 67.33
N GLU A 3 -49.77 -15.52 67.31
CA GLU A 3 -49.62 -14.71 66.09
C GLU A 3 -48.17 -14.78 65.59
N TYR A 4 -48.01 -15.16 64.31
CA TYR A 4 -46.76 -14.96 63.58
C TYR A 4 -46.69 -13.52 63.08
N ARG A 5 -45.84 -12.70 63.72
CA ARG A 5 -45.50 -11.36 63.24
C ARG A 5 -44.45 -11.49 62.13
N LEU A 6 -44.89 -11.38 60.88
CA LEU A 6 -44.02 -11.33 59.69
C LEU A 6 -43.09 -10.12 59.77
N PHE A 7 -41.79 -10.34 59.97
CA PHE A 7 -40.75 -9.36 59.72
C PHE A 7 -40.61 -9.18 58.20
N ASN A 8 -41.34 -8.21 57.65
CA ASN A 8 -41.17 -7.76 56.28
C ASN A 8 -40.00 -6.75 56.23
N THR A 9 -38.77 -7.24 56.14
CA THR A 9 -37.60 -6.37 55.92
C THR A 9 -37.52 -5.98 54.46
N LYS A 10 -38.05 -4.78 54.21
CA LYS A 10 -37.89 -3.90 53.05
C LYS A 10 -36.40 -3.71 52.70
N VAL A 11 -35.81 -4.64 51.93
CA VAL A 11 -34.41 -4.52 51.42
C VAL A 11 -34.35 -4.34 49.89
N ASP A 12 -35.48 -4.26 49.19
CA ASP A 12 -35.49 -4.21 47.71
C ASP A 12 -35.44 -2.81 47.09
N GLY A 13 -35.72 -1.75 47.86
CA GLY A 13 -35.90 -0.40 47.30
C GLY A 13 -34.62 0.36 46.97
N ASP A 14 -33.56 0.20 47.77
CA ASP A 14 -32.31 0.94 47.62
C ASP A 14 -31.31 0.24 46.69
N VAL A 15 -31.27 -1.09 46.72
CA VAL A 15 -30.39 -1.88 45.85
C VAL A 15 -30.76 -1.67 44.37
N GLY A 16 -32.05 -1.69 44.03
CA GLY A 16 -32.53 -1.43 42.66
C GLY A 16 -32.27 0.00 42.16
N LYS A 17 -32.32 1.01 43.05
CA LYS A 17 -32.00 2.41 42.71
C LYS A 17 -30.50 2.62 42.52
N ILE A 18 -29.67 1.96 43.32
CA ILE A 18 -28.20 1.99 43.18
C ILE A 18 -27.78 1.26 41.90
N VAL A 19 -28.37 0.10 41.61
CA VAL A 19 -28.10 -0.68 40.38
C VAL A 19 -28.52 0.10 39.13
N SER A 20 -29.70 0.71 39.11
CA SER A 20 -30.15 1.52 37.96
C SER A 20 -29.33 2.80 37.77
N LYS A 21 -28.85 3.46 38.85
CA LYS A 21 -27.93 4.60 38.76
C LYS A 21 -26.56 4.18 38.20
N LYS A 22 -26.02 3.05 38.64
CA LYS A 22 -24.76 2.49 38.11
C LYS A 22 -24.87 2.09 36.64
N ILE A 23 -25.99 1.47 36.24
CA ILE A 23 -26.27 1.12 34.84
C ILE A 23 -26.37 2.38 33.96
N ARG A 24 -27.03 3.44 34.43
CA ARG A 24 -27.09 4.72 33.70
C ARG A 24 -25.70 5.33 33.50
N TRP A 25 -24.84 5.28 34.52
CA TRP A 25 -23.46 5.73 34.40
C TRP A 25 -22.65 4.91 33.39
N LEU A 26 -22.80 3.57 33.40
CA LEU A 26 -22.15 2.70 32.43
C LEU A 26 -22.59 3.00 31.00
N VAL A 27 -23.90 3.16 30.75
CA VAL A 27 -24.43 3.49 29.43
C VAL A 27 -23.91 4.85 28.95
N THR A 28 -23.89 5.87 29.81
CA THR A 28 -23.34 7.19 29.47
C THR A 28 -21.86 7.10 29.11
N ILE A 29 -21.06 6.33 29.87
CA ILE A 29 -19.65 6.10 29.54
C ILE A 29 -19.51 5.39 28.20
N CYS A 30 -20.31 4.36 27.93
CA CYS A 30 -20.30 3.66 26.63
C CYS A 30 -20.65 4.60 25.47
N VAL A 31 -21.63 5.49 25.63
CA VAL A 31 -21.99 6.48 24.60
C VAL A 31 -20.86 7.50 24.39
N ILE A 32 -20.24 7.99 25.46
CA ILE A 32 -19.09 8.93 25.36
C ILE A 32 -17.90 8.23 24.69
N VAL A 33 -17.60 6.98 25.05
CA VAL A 33 -16.54 6.19 24.42
C VAL A 33 -16.87 5.94 22.95
N ALA A 34 -18.10 5.59 22.61
CA ALA A 34 -18.53 5.39 21.22
C ALA A 34 -18.46 6.69 20.40
N ALA A 35 -18.89 7.82 20.97
CA ALA A 35 -18.77 9.13 20.33
C ALA A 35 -17.31 9.57 20.19
N PHE A 36 -16.48 9.32 21.21
CA PHE A 36 -15.04 9.58 21.18
C PHE A 36 -14.38 8.76 20.08
N LEU A 37 -14.56 7.44 20.08
CA LEU A 37 -14.06 6.53 19.04
C LEU A 37 -14.57 6.94 17.65
N GLY A 38 -15.87 7.15 17.51
CA GLY A 38 -16.51 7.58 16.26
C GLY A 38 -15.91 8.87 15.71
N TYR A 39 -15.63 9.86 16.57
CA TYR A 39 -14.99 11.11 16.16
C TYR A 39 -13.59 10.93 15.57
N GLY A 40 -12.75 10.04 16.12
CA GLY A 40 -11.42 9.81 15.56
C GLY A 40 -11.34 8.76 14.45
N PHE A 41 -12.38 7.93 14.27
CA PHE A 41 -12.59 7.19 13.01
C PHE A 41 -13.07 8.14 11.90
N TYR A 42 -13.96 9.08 12.20
CA TYR A 42 -14.42 10.10 11.26
C TYR A 42 -13.28 11.04 10.82
N ASN A 43 -12.39 11.43 11.74
CA ASN A 43 -11.20 12.22 11.43
C ASN A 43 -10.03 11.38 10.86
N SER A 44 -10.31 10.53 9.88
CA SER A 44 -9.28 9.80 9.16
C SER A 44 -8.74 10.66 8.01
N SER A 45 -7.41 10.78 7.90
CA SER A 45 -6.75 11.53 6.82
C SER A 45 -6.23 10.57 5.76
N VAL A 46 -6.48 10.88 4.49
CA VAL A 46 -5.95 10.14 3.34
C VAL A 46 -4.91 11.02 2.65
N PHE A 47 -3.70 10.50 2.50
CA PHE A 47 -2.62 11.17 1.78
C PHE A 47 -2.35 10.45 0.47
N ARG A 48 -2.29 11.21 -0.61
CA ARG A 48 -1.98 10.70 -1.95
C ARG A 48 -0.65 11.30 -2.38
N PHE A 49 0.26 10.45 -2.83
CA PHE A 49 1.55 10.86 -3.37
C PHE A 49 1.73 10.20 -4.73
N ARG A 50 1.64 11.01 -5.79
CA ARG A 50 1.81 10.54 -7.15
C ARG A 50 3.24 10.77 -7.62
N TYR A 51 3.80 9.75 -8.24
CA TYR A 51 5.18 9.77 -8.70
C TYR A 51 5.33 9.01 -10.01
N GLN A 52 6.27 9.48 -10.81
CA GLN A 52 6.69 8.83 -12.03
C GLN A 52 7.97 8.04 -11.76
N VAL A 53 7.99 6.79 -12.21
CA VAL A 53 9.18 5.95 -12.29
C VAL A 53 9.64 5.90 -13.74
N THR A 54 10.92 6.16 -13.96
CA THR A 54 11.58 5.97 -15.26
C THR A 54 12.67 4.94 -15.11
N VAL A 55 12.70 3.95 -16.00
CA VAL A 55 13.77 2.96 -16.07
C VAL A 55 14.41 3.02 -17.45
N GLU A 56 15.74 3.00 -17.47
CA GLU A 56 16.55 2.97 -18.67
C GLU A 56 17.36 1.67 -18.73
N VAL A 57 17.25 0.99 -19.87
CA VAL A 57 17.92 -0.26 -20.15
C VAL A 57 18.81 -0.06 -21.36
N GLY A 58 20.10 -0.33 -21.20
CA GLY A 58 21.03 -0.42 -22.32
C GLY A 58 20.77 -1.72 -23.06
N THR A 59 20.65 -1.63 -24.37
CA THR A 59 20.54 -2.76 -25.29
C THR A 59 21.62 -2.64 -26.38
N PRO A 60 21.92 -3.71 -27.14
CA PRO A 60 22.81 -3.62 -28.30
C PRO A 60 22.37 -2.56 -29.34
N ASP A 61 21.07 -2.27 -29.41
CA ASP A 61 20.49 -1.29 -30.34
C ASP A 61 20.40 0.13 -29.75
N GLY A 62 20.99 0.36 -28.57
CA GLY A 62 20.97 1.64 -27.85
C GLY A 62 20.18 1.61 -26.55
N ILE A 63 19.97 2.78 -25.93
CA ILE A 63 19.21 2.89 -24.67
C ILE A 63 17.71 2.85 -24.99
N LYS A 64 16.99 1.96 -24.30
CA LYS A 64 15.53 1.89 -24.27
C LYS A 64 15.06 2.36 -22.91
N SER A 65 13.97 3.13 -22.88
CA SER A 65 13.41 3.64 -21.63
C SER A 65 11.92 3.37 -21.56
N GLY A 66 11.42 3.24 -20.34
CA GLY A 66 9.99 3.19 -20.07
C GLY A 66 9.65 4.06 -18.89
N VAL A 67 8.39 4.54 -18.89
CA VAL A 67 7.83 5.42 -17.88
C VAL A 67 6.52 4.85 -17.35
N SER A 68 6.32 4.90 -16.03
CA SER A 68 5.02 4.64 -15.39
C SER A 68 4.77 5.65 -14.28
N VAL A 69 3.53 6.10 -14.18
CA VAL A 69 3.03 7.01 -13.15
C VAL A 69 2.10 6.21 -12.24
N VAL A 70 2.40 6.22 -10.96
CA VAL A 70 1.64 5.50 -9.93
C VAL A 70 1.35 6.41 -8.75
N GLU A 71 0.31 6.08 -7.98
CA GLU A 71 -0.13 6.85 -6.82
C GLU A 71 -0.06 5.99 -5.56
N ALA A 72 0.81 6.37 -4.62
CA ALA A 72 0.83 5.78 -3.29
C ALA A 72 -0.21 6.49 -2.42
N VAL A 73 -1.09 5.71 -1.80
CA VAL A 73 -2.13 6.20 -0.89
C VAL A 73 -1.83 5.70 0.50
N TYR A 74 -1.82 6.62 1.47
CA TYR A 74 -1.56 6.34 2.87
C TYR A 74 -2.77 6.76 3.71
N TRP A 75 -3.26 5.85 4.55
CA TRP A 75 -4.37 6.13 5.46
C TRP A 75 -3.85 6.40 6.87
N ARG A 76 -4.41 7.43 7.51
CA ARG A 76 -4.22 7.67 8.94
C ARG A 76 -5.55 7.77 9.64
N ASN A 77 -5.78 6.84 10.56
CA ASN A 77 -6.88 6.94 11.50
C ASN A 77 -6.34 7.59 12.79
N ARG A 78 -7.05 8.58 13.34
CA ARG A 78 -6.57 9.31 14.53
C ARG A 78 -6.36 8.37 15.74
N PHE A 79 -7.18 7.32 15.85
CA PHE A 79 -7.03 6.25 16.84
C PHE A 79 -6.42 4.96 16.28
N GLY A 80 -5.99 4.93 15.02
CA GLY A 80 -5.41 3.73 14.42
C GLY A 80 -4.19 3.23 15.20
N HIS A 81 -3.40 4.12 15.78
CA HIS A 81 -2.25 3.74 16.59
C HIS A 81 -2.61 3.06 17.93
N LEU A 82 -3.84 3.23 18.44
CA LEU A 82 -4.34 2.58 19.66
C LEU A 82 -4.76 1.12 19.39
N PHE A 83 -5.11 0.77 18.15
CA PHE A 83 -5.71 -0.53 17.82
C PHE A 83 -4.99 -1.33 16.71
N LEU A 84 -4.29 -0.65 15.80
CA LEU A 84 -3.71 -1.21 14.56
C LEU A 84 -2.18 -1.05 14.48
N GLY A 85 -1.56 -0.49 15.52
CA GLY A 85 -0.10 -0.32 15.61
C GLY A 85 0.45 0.96 14.95
N PRO A 86 1.77 1.20 15.06
CA PRO A 86 2.44 2.38 14.53
C PRO A 86 2.66 2.22 13.00
N GLY A 87 1.68 2.60 12.19
CA GLY A 87 1.82 2.56 10.74
C GLY A 87 0.74 3.38 10.04
N PHE A 88 1.01 3.75 8.79
CA PHE A 88 -0.05 4.11 7.85
C PHE A 88 -0.33 2.85 7.04
N PRO A 89 -1.54 2.27 7.09
CA PRO A 89 -1.97 1.41 6.01
C PRO A 89 -1.70 2.11 4.67
N SER A 90 -1.28 1.35 3.67
CA SER A 90 -0.89 1.91 2.38
C SER A 90 -1.33 1.01 1.23
N THR A 91 -1.70 1.63 0.11
CA THR A 91 -1.92 0.95 -1.17
C THR A 91 -1.22 1.71 -2.27
N ILE A 92 -0.98 1.02 -3.38
CA ILE A 92 -0.53 1.62 -4.63
C ILE A 92 -1.69 1.56 -5.64
N LEU A 93 -1.88 2.63 -6.40
CA LEU A 93 -2.78 2.70 -7.55
C LEU A 93 -1.96 2.93 -8.82
N GLY A 94 -2.35 2.24 -9.89
CA GLY A 94 -1.68 2.30 -11.19
C GLY A 94 -1.11 0.97 -11.63
N GLU A 95 -0.32 1.02 -12.69
CA GLU A 95 0.17 -0.18 -13.37
C GLU A 95 1.69 -0.28 -13.40
N ALA A 96 2.17 -1.53 -13.49
CA ALA A 96 3.59 -1.81 -13.58
C ALA A 96 4.16 -1.13 -14.83
N LEU A 97 5.39 -0.65 -14.70
CA LEU A 97 6.12 -0.14 -15.84
C LEU A 97 6.31 -1.26 -16.87
N PHE A 98 6.17 -0.92 -18.15
CA PHE A 98 6.54 -1.80 -19.27
C PHE A 98 7.62 -1.12 -20.11
N VAL A 99 8.72 -1.83 -20.36
CA VAL A 99 9.80 -1.37 -21.24
C VAL A 99 9.90 -2.34 -22.41
N ASP A 100 9.63 -1.85 -23.62
CA ASP A 100 9.92 -2.59 -24.85
C ASP A 100 11.41 -2.47 -25.18
N LEU A 101 12.13 -3.60 -25.12
CA LEU A 101 13.55 -3.66 -25.41
C LEU A 101 13.84 -3.91 -26.90
N GLY A 102 12.80 -4.06 -27.73
CA GLY A 102 12.88 -4.47 -29.12
C GLY A 102 13.12 -5.97 -29.26
N ARG A 103 13.01 -6.47 -30.49
CA ARG A 103 13.22 -7.89 -30.84
C ARG A 103 12.36 -8.86 -30.02
N GLY A 104 11.17 -8.42 -29.59
CA GLY A 104 10.26 -9.19 -28.75
C GLY A 104 10.65 -9.29 -27.27
N GLN A 105 11.75 -8.64 -26.85
CA GLN A 105 12.18 -8.62 -25.45
C GLN A 105 11.47 -7.49 -24.70
N ASN A 106 11.13 -7.74 -23.43
CA ASN A 106 10.36 -6.83 -22.60
C ASN A 106 10.85 -6.90 -21.15
N LEU A 107 10.76 -5.80 -20.41
CA LEU A 107 11.07 -5.75 -18.98
C LEU A 107 9.92 -5.07 -18.23
N LEU A 108 9.47 -5.70 -17.15
CA LEU A 108 8.44 -5.18 -16.26
C LEU A 108 8.90 -5.24 -14.80
N PRO A 109 9.00 -4.11 -14.09
CA PRO A 109 9.05 -4.09 -12.63
C PRO A 109 7.66 -4.39 -12.06
N THR A 110 7.53 -5.40 -11.21
CA THR A 110 6.22 -5.77 -10.65
C THR A 110 5.71 -4.72 -9.66
N LEU A 111 4.39 -4.50 -9.63
CA LEU A 111 3.75 -3.70 -8.57
C LEU A 111 3.39 -4.51 -7.33
N THR A 112 3.59 -5.82 -7.38
CA THR A 112 3.30 -6.72 -6.27
C THR A 112 4.48 -7.65 -6.06
N THR A 113 4.59 -8.12 -4.83
CA THR A 113 5.66 -8.99 -4.40
C THR A 113 5.14 -10.41 -4.36
N ILE A 114 5.74 -11.28 -5.17
CA ILE A 114 5.63 -12.72 -4.98
C ILE A 114 6.45 -13.01 -3.73
N GLU A 115 5.86 -13.64 -2.73
CA GLU A 115 6.53 -14.05 -1.49
C GLU A 115 7.63 -15.05 -1.81
N SER A 116 8.80 -14.54 -2.18
CA SER A 116 10.04 -15.32 -2.24
C SER A 116 10.82 -15.01 -0.97
N ASN A 117 11.01 -16.06 -0.16
CA ASN A 117 11.46 -16.08 1.24
C ASN A 117 12.85 -15.47 1.55
N SER A 118 13.44 -14.65 0.68
CA SER A 118 14.87 -14.30 0.82
C SER A 118 15.34 -12.99 0.19
N ARG A 119 14.47 -12.11 -0.32
CA ARG A 119 14.89 -10.77 -0.77
C ARG A 119 14.18 -9.67 0.02
N LYS A 120 14.87 -8.57 0.34
CA LYS A 120 14.26 -7.37 0.95
C LYS A 120 13.30 -6.76 -0.07
N LEU A 121 12.08 -7.27 -0.10
CA LEU A 121 11.05 -6.89 -1.05
C LEU A 121 10.59 -5.45 -0.77
N THR A 122 11.00 -4.49 -1.61
CA THR A 122 10.58 -3.09 -1.48
C THR A 122 9.25 -2.91 -2.18
N ARG A 123 8.18 -2.77 -1.39
CA ARG A 123 6.84 -2.46 -1.90
C ARG A 123 6.86 -1.07 -2.57
N PRO A 124 6.27 -0.87 -3.77
CA PRO A 124 6.31 0.41 -4.48
C PRO A 124 5.85 1.59 -3.63
N GLU A 125 4.82 1.40 -2.80
CA GLU A 125 4.28 2.43 -1.90
C GLU A 125 5.27 2.86 -0.79
N TYR A 126 6.37 2.13 -0.57
CA TYR A 126 7.42 2.53 0.36
C TYR A 126 8.55 3.32 -0.31
N LEU A 127 8.61 3.36 -1.65
CA LEU A 127 9.62 4.12 -2.36
C LEU A 127 9.56 5.61 -2.02
N PRO A 128 8.39 6.28 -2.02
CA PRO A 128 8.33 7.69 -1.63
C PRO A 128 8.71 7.91 -0.17
N LEU A 129 8.32 6.99 0.73
CA LEU A 129 8.67 7.07 2.14
C LEU A 129 10.18 7.10 2.36
N ARG A 130 10.91 6.24 1.64
CA ARG A 130 12.38 6.14 1.75
C ARG A 130 13.12 7.26 1.01
N LEU A 131 12.73 7.54 -0.23
CA LEU A 131 13.48 8.49 -1.08
C LEU A 131 13.27 9.95 -0.69
N TYR A 132 12.09 10.29 -0.17
CA TYR A 132 11.76 11.66 0.23
C TYR A 132 11.65 11.82 1.75
N ASN A 133 12.04 10.80 2.51
CA ASN A 133 12.01 10.81 3.98
C ASN A 133 10.62 11.23 4.50
N LEU A 134 9.55 10.66 3.92
CA LEU A 134 8.21 10.93 4.39
C LEU A 134 8.03 10.28 5.77
N PRO A 135 7.42 10.98 6.73
CA PRO A 135 7.33 10.50 8.10
C PRO A 135 6.51 9.21 8.17
N TRP A 136 7.00 8.26 8.98
CA TRP A 136 6.32 7.02 9.32
C TRP A 136 6.23 6.89 10.84
N GLY A 137 5.12 6.40 11.40
CA GLY A 137 4.97 6.19 12.85
C GLY A 137 4.17 7.26 13.62
N ARG A 138 4.39 7.40 14.94
CA ARG A 138 3.35 7.79 15.95
C ARG A 138 3.10 9.28 16.22
N THR A 139 3.90 10.24 15.78
CA THR A 139 3.79 11.64 16.25
C THR A 139 3.31 12.59 15.16
N ASN A 140 2.36 13.49 15.51
CA ASN A 140 1.86 14.64 14.71
C ASN A 140 1.85 14.43 13.19
N ALA A 141 1.52 13.20 12.79
CA ALA A 141 1.96 12.69 11.50
C ALA A 141 1.12 13.22 10.35
N VAL A 142 -0.02 13.85 10.63
CA VAL A 142 -0.88 14.44 9.61
C VAL A 142 -0.21 15.68 9.02
N ASP A 143 0.07 16.68 9.85
CA ASP A 143 0.70 17.93 9.38
C ASP A 143 2.13 17.68 8.92
N ALA A 144 2.89 16.85 9.65
CA ALA A 144 4.23 16.45 9.22
C ALA A 144 4.21 15.72 7.86
N MET A 145 3.20 14.86 7.60
CA MET A 145 3.06 14.18 6.30
C MET A 145 2.64 15.14 5.19
N LYS A 146 1.72 16.08 5.46
CA LYS A 146 1.36 17.14 4.50
C LYS A 146 2.58 17.96 4.11
N ASP A 147 3.33 18.43 5.10
CA ASP A 147 4.53 19.23 4.87
C ASP A 147 5.61 18.41 4.14
N ALA A 148 5.78 17.14 4.49
CA ALA A 148 6.73 16.26 3.82
C ALA A 148 6.33 15.98 2.37
N ILE A 149 5.06 15.74 2.09
CA ILE A 149 4.53 15.60 0.72
C ILE A 149 4.74 16.89 -0.06
N GLN A 150 4.46 18.06 0.53
CA GLN A 150 4.69 19.34 -0.14
C GLN A 150 6.17 19.56 -0.47
N ARG A 151 7.07 19.25 0.48
CA ARG A 151 8.52 19.29 0.24
C ARG A 151 8.95 18.31 -0.84
N ALA A 152 8.41 17.09 -0.81
CA ALA A 152 8.70 16.06 -1.80
C ALA A 152 8.22 16.48 -3.20
N ASN A 153 7.00 17.02 -3.33
CA ASN A 153 6.47 17.53 -4.59
C ASN A 153 7.31 18.68 -5.17
N ASN A 154 7.88 19.52 -4.31
CA ASN A 154 8.78 20.60 -4.68
C ASN A 154 10.23 20.12 -4.89
N SER A 155 10.50 18.84 -4.68
CA SER A 155 11.82 18.27 -4.86
C SER A 155 11.95 17.63 -6.24
N GLY A 156 13.18 17.59 -6.76
CA GLY A 156 13.44 16.98 -8.06
C GLY A 156 13.43 15.45 -8.06
N SER A 157 13.88 14.90 -9.18
CA SER A 157 14.12 13.48 -9.36
C SER A 157 15.10 12.92 -8.32
N ARG A 158 14.95 11.64 -7.99
CA ARG A 158 15.83 10.86 -7.13
C ARG A 158 16.24 9.58 -7.85
N MET A 159 17.52 9.24 -7.74
CA MET A 159 18.03 7.97 -8.24
C MET A 159 17.52 6.83 -7.36
N LEU A 160 16.99 5.80 -7.98
CA LEU A 160 16.64 4.55 -7.33
C LEU A 160 17.86 3.62 -7.40
N SER A 161 18.32 3.18 -6.24
CA SER A 161 19.27 2.07 -6.19
C SER A 161 18.58 0.78 -6.60
N PHE A 162 19.30 -0.10 -7.28
CA PHE A 162 18.74 -1.32 -7.87
C PHE A 162 18.25 -2.33 -6.83
N ASP A 163 18.77 -2.26 -5.60
CA ASP A 163 18.29 -3.05 -4.45
C ASP A 163 16.91 -2.59 -3.92
N MET A 164 16.48 -1.38 -4.29
CA MET A 164 15.15 -0.86 -3.96
C MET A 164 14.13 -1.13 -5.06
N LEU A 165 14.54 -1.62 -6.23
CA LEU A 165 13.59 -1.94 -7.29
C LEU A 165 12.70 -3.12 -6.87
N PRO A 166 11.39 -3.07 -7.20
CA PRO A 166 10.55 -4.25 -7.15
C PRO A 166 11.12 -5.37 -8.03
N LEU A 167 10.58 -6.58 -7.86
CA LEU A 167 10.97 -7.73 -8.67
C LEU A 167 10.87 -7.37 -10.16
N LEU A 168 11.96 -7.58 -10.89
CA LEU A 168 12.00 -7.39 -12.33
C LEU A 168 11.66 -8.72 -13.01
N ILE A 169 10.71 -8.69 -13.93
CA ILE A 169 10.34 -9.86 -14.72
C ILE A 169 10.40 -9.54 -16.22
N ARG A 170 10.47 -10.60 -17.01
CA ARG A 170 10.19 -10.59 -18.45
C ARG A 170 9.19 -11.68 -18.81
N PHE A 171 8.51 -11.54 -19.92
CA PHE A 171 7.74 -12.62 -20.54
C PHE A 171 8.46 -13.15 -21.77
N ARG A 172 8.66 -14.47 -21.86
CA ARG A 172 9.18 -15.10 -23.08
C ARG A 172 8.16 -15.05 -24.22
N ASP A 173 6.87 -15.24 -23.92
CA ASP A 173 5.76 -14.93 -24.80
C ASP A 173 4.79 -14.01 -24.07
N ILE A 174 4.66 -12.77 -24.54
CA ILE A 174 3.80 -11.75 -23.93
C ILE A 174 2.32 -12.17 -23.86
N ARG A 175 1.91 -13.14 -24.68
CA ARG A 175 0.53 -13.68 -24.72
C ARG A 175 0.31 -14.82 -23.74
N ASP A 176 1.37 -15.36 -23.15
CA ASP A 176 1.31 -16.43 -22.16
C ASP A 176 1.69 -15.88 -20.77
N PRO A 177 0.71 -15.74 -19.84
CA PRO A 177 0.96 -15.22 -18.49
C PRO A 177 1.89 -16.11 -17.65
N THR A 178 2.09 -17.37 -18.03
CA THR A 178 2.95 -18.31 -17.29
C THR A 178 4.40 -18.31 -17.79
N SER A 179 4.68 -17.59 -18.88
CA SER A 179 6.00 -17.54 -19.49
C SER A 179 6.97 -16.55 -18.82
N PHE A 180 6.62 -16.07 -17.62
CA PHE A 180 7.42 -15.07 -16.93
C PHE A 180 8.73 -15.65 -16.39
N GLU A 181 9.77 -14.83 -16.39
CA GLU A 181 11.06 -15.14 -15.77
C GLU A 181 11.54 -13.95 -14.93
N GLU A 182 12.08 -14.24 -13.74
CA GLU A 182 12.75 -13.23 -12.93
C GLU A 182 14.06 -12.77 -13.56
N LEU A 183 14.36 -11.49 -13.40
CA LEU A 183 15.58 -10.84 -13.84
C LEU A 183 16.39 -10.37 -12.64
N ASP A 184 17.71 -10.53 -12.69
CA ASP A 184 18.61 -9.85 -11.78
C ASP A 184 18.88 -8.44 -12.31
N PRO A 185 18.55 -7.36 -11.57
CA PRO A 185 18.84 -5.99 -12.02
C PRO A 185 20.33 -5.73 -12.27
N ASN A 186 21.23 -6.50 -11.66
CA ASN A 186 22.68 -6.39 -11.86
C ASN A 186 23.22 -7.28 -12.98
N ASP A 187 22.43 -8.24 -13.49
CA ASP A 187 22.84 -9.17 -14.54
C ASP A 187 21.68 -9.50 -15.50
N LEU A 188 21.26 -8.49 -16.27
CA LEU A 188 20.29 -8.68 -17.35
C LEU A 188 20.87 -9.51 -18.51
N ALA A 189 22.19 -9.50 -18.69
CA ALA A 189 22.86 -10.20 -19.78
C ALA A 189 22.69 -11.72 -19.68
N SER A 190 22.57 -12.28 -18.48
CA SER A 190 22.26 -13.70 -18.26
C SER A 190 20.98 -14.19 -18.96
N LYS A 191 19.98 -13.31 -19.14
CA LYS A 191 18.66 -13.66 -19.71
C LYS A 191 18.46 -13.14 -21.13
N TYR A 192 19.03 -11.97 -21.46
CA TYR A 192 18.87 -11.34 -22.77
C TYR A 192 20.07 -11.51 -23.71
N GLY A 193 21.23 -11.88 -23.16
CA GLY A 193 22.50 -11.95 -23.88
C GLY A 193 23.36 -10.68 -23.72
N PRO A 194 24.55 -10.67 -24.35
CA PRO A 194 25.50 -9.56 -24.23
C PRO A 194 24.92 -8.21 -24.67
N GLY A 195 25.33 -7.14 -23.98
CA GLY A 195 24.90 -5.76 -24.29
C GLY A 195 23.63 -5.30 -23.59
N TYR A 196 22.94 -6.18 -22.85
CA TYR A 196 21.80 -5.82 -22.01
C TYR A 196 22.25 -5.49 -20.59
N SER A 197 21.88 -4.30 -20.10
CA SER A 197 22.19 -3.87 -18.72
C SER A 197 21.22 -2.80 -18.25
N LEU A 198 20.82 -2.83 -16.98
CA LEU A 198 20.08 -1.75 -16.38
C LEU A 198 21.00 -0.54 -16.21
N LYS A 199 20.61 0.63 -16.75
CA LYS A 199 21.45 1.84 -16.73
C LYS A 199 21.05 2.78 -15.61
N SER A 200 19.75 3.04 -15.47
CA SER A 200 19.25 3.92 -14.44
C SER A 200 17.82 3.55 -14.08
N ALA A 201 17.46 3.87 -12.85
CA ALA A 201 16.08 3.91 -12.40
C ALA A 201 15.92 5.20 -11.62
N THR A 202 14.88 5.97 -11.92
CA THR A 202 14.63 7.25 -11.25
C THR A 202 13.18 7.35 -10.84
N LEU A 203 12.96 8.08 -9.75
CA LEU A 203 11.65 8.40 -9.25
C LEU A 203 11.55 9.92 -9.10
N LYS A 204 10.50 10.51 -9.64
CA LYS A 204 10.19 11.93 -9.47
C LYS A 204 8.74 12.11 -9.03
N PRO A 205 8.41 13.14 -8.23
CA PRO A 205 7.01 13.50 -8.01
C PRO A 205 6.38 13.88 -9.35
N SER A 206 5.11 13.56 -9.54
CA SER A 206 4.40 13.87 -10.78
C SER A 206 2.93 14.18 -10.51
N THR A 207 2.37 15.04 -11.35
CA THR A 207 0.93 15.35 -11.42
C THR A 207 0.25 14.70 -12.63
N ASP A 208 1.00 13.97 -13.45
CA ASP A 208 0.50 13.31 -14.66
C ASP A 208 -0.57 12.26 -14.33
N GLU A 209 -1.29 11.78 -15.33
CA GLU A 209 -2.28 10.73 -15.13
C GLU A 209 -1.63 9.40 -14.75
N ILE A 210 -2.34 8.60 -13.96
CA ILE A 210 -1.89 7.27 -13.57
C ILE A 210 -1.84 6.39 -14.83
N THR A 211 -0.76 5.63 -14.97
CA THR A 211 -0.56 4.75 -16.14
C THR A 211 -1.56 3.59 -16.15
N ASP A 212 -2.17 3.34 -17.30
CA ASP A 212 -3.25 2.38 -17.54
C ASP A 212 -3.07 1.56 -18.85
N GLN A 213 -1.83 1.28 -19.23
CA GLN A 213 -1.47 0.70 -20.53
C GLN A 213 -1.40 -0.83 -20.58
N LEU A 214 -1.17 -1.51 -19.45
CA LEU A 214 -0.91 -2.94 -19.41
C LEU A 214 -2.10 -3.76 -19.86
N ASP A 215 -3.34 -3.29 -19.66
CA ASP A 215 -4.53 -3.99 -20.16
C ASP A 215 -4.56 -4.09 -21.69
N ARG A 216 -3.90 -3.14 -22.39
CA ARG A 216 -3.75 -3.15 -23.86
C ARG A 216 -2.57 -4.01 -24.31
N ILE A 217 -1.50 -4.07 -23.52
CA ILE A 217 -0.26 -4.79 -23.84
C ILE A 217 -0.39 -6.29 -23.49
N LEU A 218 -0.86 -6.57 -22.28
CA LEU A 218 -1.09 -7.89 -21.72
C LEU A 218 -2.57 -8.23 -21.87
N VAL A 219 -2.96 -8.71 -23.06
CA VAL A 219 -4.38 -8.92 -23.43
C VAL A 219 -5.11 -9.90 -22.48
N TRP A 220 -4.37 -10.79 -21.81
CA TRP A 220 -4.89 -11.73 -20.81
C TRP A 220 -5.11 -11.10 -19.42
N LEU A 221 -4.51 -9.94 -19.13
CA LEU A 221 -4.51 -9.32 -17.80
C LEU A 221 -5.92 -8.93 -17.31
N PRO A 222 -6.81 -8.35 -18.14
CA PRO A 222 -8.18 -8.04 -17.71
C PRO A 222 -8.95 -9.27 -17.24
N ALA A 223 -8.78 -10.40 -17.92
CA ALA A 223 -9.43 -11.67 -17.56
C ALA A 223 -8.91 -12.23 -16.23
N LEU A 224 -7.62 -12.04 -15.91
CA LEU A 224 -7.06 -12.41 -14.60
C LEU A 224 -7.51 -11.46 -13.49
N LYS A 225 -7.52 -10.14 -13.73
CA LYS A 225 -8.03 -9.13 -12.79
C LYS A 225 -9.47 -9.48 -12.37
N ASN A 226 -10.32 -9.84 -13.33
CA ASN A 226 -11.73 -10.20 -13.06
C ASN A 226 -11.87 -11.48 -12.20
N ARG A 227 -11.09 -12.53 -12.51
CA ARG A 227 -11.09 -13.77 -11.71
C ARG A 227 -10.63 -13.54 -10.26
N ARG A 228 -9.62 -12.68 -10.06
CA ARG A 228 -9.19 -12.27 -8.72
C ARG A 228 -10.27 -11.52 -7.96
N SER A 229 -10.99 -10.59 -8.61
CA SER A 229 -12.10 -9.88 -7.96
C SER A 229 -13.27 -10.79 -7.59
N MET A 230 -13.45 -11.91 -8.30
CA MET A 230 -14.45 -12.93 -7.98
C MET A 230 -13.98 -13.96 -6.94
N GLY A 231 -12.75 -13.84 -6.43
CA GLY A 231 -12.21 -14.72 -5.38
C GLY A 231 -11.69 -16.08 -5.88
N GLU A 232 -11.55 -16.28 -7.19
CA GLU A 232 -11.23 -17.59 -7.78
C GLU A 232 -9.72 -17.95 -7.75
N LEU A 233 -8.84 -17.01 -7.37
CA LEU A 233 -7.37 -17.16 -7.45
C LEU A 233 -6.67 -17.14 -6.07
N GLN A 234 -7.28 -17.69 -5.01
CA GLN A 234 -6.64 -17.72 -3.68
C GLN A 234 -5.55 -18.79 -3.49
N ASN A 235 -5.36 -19.71 -4.46
CA ASN A 235 -4.36 -20.77 -4.35
C ASN A 235 -3.53 -20.89 -5.64
N VAL A 236 -2.44 -20.12 -5.74
CA VAL A 236 -1.29 -20.43 -6.59
C VAL A 236 -0.03 -20.03 -5.85
#